data_AF-A0AA88XMF5-F1
#
_entry.id   AF-A0AA88XMF5-F1
#
_cell.length_a   1.000
_cell.length_b   1.000
_cell.length_c   1.000
_cell.angle_alpha   90.00
_cell.angle_beta   90.00
_cell.angle_gamma   90.00
#
_symmetry.space_group_name_H-M   'P 1'
#
loop_
_entity.id
_entity.type
_entity.pdbx_description
1 polymer ?
#
loop_
_entity_poly.entity_id
_entity_poly.type
_entity_poly.pdbx_seq_one_letter_code
_entity_poly.pdbx_strand_id
1 'polypeptide(L)'
;MYVITRGVRLTFREDRWSGPLFSKEVWTGPVMESRHHSQLECKSQGCAGTGLFGEYFKQLAHSKDKNKPVFDKVIIKDAIRYFEKPKECYANIMNCIDKFGKLLIIHRPGNLNTLPVFTDAKQRLEENEIPYMDIIKDLRDSSFDVSWEIENLPILMKKRKWFSMLREKFPPQMEILSDAEVTSGCRELTEGILKYEGETVEFLDRLLFISISHSKLEGGFPKIERHGRSKDGAFPNLKDLKLSMEVTPDIHKLLPKNGNGKPDVKNKFPWG
;
A
#
# COMPACT_ATOMS: atom_id res chain seq x y z
N MET A 1 1.94 -10.93 8.32
CA MET A 1 0.83 -11.40 7.46
C MET A 1 0.92 -10.69 6.13
N TYR A 2 1.10 -11.42 5.03
CA TYR A 2 1.20 -10.85 3.68
C TYR A 2 -0.15 -10.97 2.98
N VAL A 3 -0.65 -9.90 2.39
CA VAL A 3 -1.90 -9.91 1.62
C VAL A 3 -1.57 -9.54 0.18
N ILE A 4 -1.48 -10.56 -0.68
CA ILE A 4 -1.35 -10.40 -2.12
C ILE A 4 -2.76 -10.52 -2.70
N THR A 5 -3.28 -9.45 -3.28
CA THR A 5 -4.63 -9.46 -3.89
C THR A 5 -4.53 -9.14 -5.37
N ARG A 6 -5.13 -9.99 -6.20
CA ARG A 6 -5.54 -9.62 -7.55
C ARG A 6 -6.88 -8.91 -7.45
N GLY A 7 -6.94 -7.65 -7.87
CA GLY A 7 -8.18 -6.91 -8.11
C GLY A 7 -9.21 -6.84 -6.96
N VAL A 8 -8.88 -6.24 -5.81
CA VAL A 8 -9.88 -5.92 -4.76
C VAL A 8 -10.05 -4.41 -4.59
N ARG A 9 -11.32 -3.97 -4.53
CA ARG A 9 -11.76 -2.66 -4.04
C ARG A 9 -11.86 -2.78 -2.51
N LEU A 10 -10.95 -2.15 -1.78
CA LEU A 10 -10.99 -2.12 -0.32
C LEU A 10 -12.18 -1.24 0.11
N THR A 11 -13.28 -1.87 0.52
CA THR A 11 -14.29 -1.21 1.36
C THR A 11 -13.93 -1.52 2.81
N PHE A 12 -13.47 -0.51 3.55
CA PHE A 12 -13.43 -0.57 5.00
C PHE A 12 -14.87 -0.75 5.50
N ARG A 13 -15.14 -1.85 6.18
CA ARG A 13 -16.45 -2.12 6.81
C ARG A 13 -16.22 -2.09 8.32
N GLU A 14 -16.72 -1.04 8.98
CA GLU A 14 -16.56 -0.77 10.41
C GLU A 14 -17.30 -1.76 11.32
N ASP A 15 -18.19 -2.60 10.78
CA ASP A 15 -19.06 -3.45 11.58
C ASP A 15 -18.49 -4.84 11.79
N ARG A 16 -17.56 -5.00 12.75
CA ARG A 16 -17.40 -6.22 13.58
C ARG A 16 -16.28 -6.08 14.61
N TRP A 17 -16.54 -5.30 15.66
CA TRP A 17 -15.80 -5.38 16.92
C TRP A 17 -16.77 -5.36 18.11
N SER A 18 -17.75 -6.25 18.13
CA SER A 18 -18.58 -6.46 19.32
C SER A 18 -19.18 -7.87 19.33
N GLY A 19 -18.68 -8.74 20.21
CA GLY A 19 -19.28 -10.04 20.50
C GLY A 19 -18.30 -11.03 21.16
N PRO A 20 -18.56 -11.51 22.39
CA PRO A 20 -17.70 -12.46 23.10
C PRO A 20 -18.22 -13.91 23.00
N LEU A 21 -17.34 -14.89 22.79
CA LEU A 21 -17.36 -16.24 23.42
C LEU A 21 -16.34 -17.16 22.74
N PHE A 22 -15.57 -17.84 23.58
CA PHE A 22 -14.64 -18.91 23.26
C PHE A 22 -15.36 -20.12 22.62
N SER A 23 -14.76 -20.75 21.61
CA SER A 23 -14.60 -22.21 21.57
C SER A 23 -13.57 -22.63 20.51
N LYS A 24 -12.67 -23.53 20.90
CA LYS A 24 -11.85 -24.35 20.00
C LYS A 24 -12.79 -25.37 19.32
N GLU A 25 -13.06 -25.20 18.04
CA GLU A 25 -13.51 -26.32 17.20
C GLU A 25 -12.84 -26.28 15.82
N VAL A 26 -12.21 -27.41 15.52
CA VAL A 26 -11.76 -27.82 14.19
C VAL A 26 -12.98 -27.92 13.28
N TRP A 27 -12.98 -27.20 12.16
CA TRP A 27 -13.96 -27.42 11.09
C TRP A 27 -13.26 -27.91 9.83
N THR A 28 -13.46 -29.20 9.56
CA THR A 28 -13.21 -29.91 8.30
C THR A 28 -14.50 -29.96 7.48
N GLY A 29 -14.46 -29.56 6.21
CA GLY A 29 -15.49 -29.96 5.21
C GLY A 29 -16.27 -28.81 4.54
N PRO A 30 -16.81 -29.04 3.33
CA PRO A 30 -16.54 -28.19 2.18
C PRO A 30 -17.74 -27.36 1.70
N VAL A 31 -17.46 -26.23 1.04
CA VAL A 31 -18.43 -25.54 0.18
C VAL A 31 -17.75 -25.23 -1.15
N MET A 32 -18.21 -25.91 -2.21
CA MET A 32 -18.06 -25.45 -3.59
C MET A 32 -18.98 -24.25 -3.80
N GLU A 33 -18.49 -23.19 -4.47
CA GLU A 33 -18.93 -22.83 -5.82
C GLU A 33 -18.38 -21.44 -6.24
N SER A 34 -17.42 -21.50 -7.17
CA SER A 34 -17.26 -20.64 -8.36
C SER A 34 -17.32 -19.10 -8.25
N ARG A 35 -16.14 -18.47 -8.20
CA ARG A 35 -15.64 -17.43 -9.13
C ARG A 35 -14.14 -17.27 -8.86
N HIS A 36 -13.30 -17.21 -9.90
CA HIS A 36 -11.83 -17.17 -9.77
C HIS A 36 -11.34 -15.95 -8.95
N HIS A 37 -11.21 -16.15 -7.64
CA HIS A 37 -10.45 -15.31 -6.72
C HIS A 37 -9.28 -16.15 -6.23
N SER A 38 -8.12 -15.97 -6.85
CA SER A 38 -6.87 -16.48 -6.30
C SER A 38 -6.36 -15.50 -5.26
N GLN A 39 -6.92 -15.57 -4.04
CA GLN A 39 -6.21 -15.16 -2.84
C GLN A 39 -5.04 -16.14 -2.68
N LEU A 40 -3.82 -15.70 -2.97
CA LEU A 40 -2.63 -16.41 -2.52
C LEU A 40 -2.46 -16.10 -1.04
N GLU A 41 -3.28 -16.75 -0.20
CA GLU A 41 -2.89 -16.98 1.18
C GLU A 41 -1.72 -17.97 1.14
N CYS A 42 -0.52 -17.48 1.37
CA CYS A 42 0.57 -18.34 1.76
C CYS A 42 0.23 -18.87 3.17
N LYS A 43 -0.63 -19.89 3.24
CA LYS A 43 -0.86 -20.67 4.46
C LYS A 43 0.42 -21.44 4.73
N SER A 44 1.36 -20.79 5.41
CA SER A 44 2.56 -21.40 5.95
C SER A 44 2.16 -22.45 6.98
N GLN A 45 2.03 -23.70 6.57
CA GLN A 45 2.28 -24.81 7.48
C GLN A 45 3.77 -24.75 7.85
N GLY A 46 4.07 -24.16 9.01
CA GLY A 46 5.36 -24.31 9.70
C GLY A 46 6.59 -23.70 9.03
N CYS A 47 6.55 -22.44 8.58
CA CYS A 47 7.73 -21.79 7.99
C CYS A 47 8.13 -20.52 8.75
N ALA A 48 8.92 -20.68 9.82
CA ALA A 48 9.57 -19.62 10.56
C ALA A 48 10.93 -19.24 9.92
N GLY A 49 10.92 -18.83 8.64
CA GLY A 49 12.14 -18.47 7.91
C GLY A 49 12.03 -17.08 7.29
N THR A 50 12.84 -16.13 7.79
CA THR A 50 12.93 -14.73 7.34
C THR A 50 13.34 -14.57 5.87
N GLY A 51 13.98 -15.58 5.26
CA GLY A 51 14.45 -15.54 3.88
C GLY A 51 13.43 -15.88 2.80
N LEU A 52 12.34 -16.60 3.12
CA LEU A 52 11.47 -17.21 2.10
C LEU A 52 10.71 -16.20 1.23
N PHE A 53 10.34 -15.04 1.80
CA PHE A 53 9.62 -14.02 1.05
C PHE A 53 10.50 -13.35 -0.01
N GLY A 54 11.71 -12.95 0.37
CA GLY A 54 12.68 -12.38 -0.56
C GLY A 54 13.07 -13.37 -1.65
N GLU A 55 13.28 -14.64 -1.27
CA GLU A 55 13.58 -15.72 -2.22
C GLU A 55 12.44 -16.00 -3.19
N TYR A 56 11.19 -15.99 -2.73
CA TYR A 56 10.02 -16.19 -3.59
C TYR A 56 9.95 -15.15 -4.71
N PHE A 57 10.04 -13.86 -4.37
CA PHE A 57 10.03 -12.79 -5.37
C PHE A 57 11.29 -12.81 -6.24
N LYS A 58 12.44 -13.22 -5.69
CA LYS A 58 13.67 -13.42 -6.47
C LYS A 58 13.50 -14.52 -7.51
N GLN A 59 12.95 -15.68 -7.14
CA GLN A 59 12.69 -16.79 -8.06
C GLN A 59 11.68 -16.39 -9.14
N LEU A 60 10.59 -15.72 -8.77
CA LEU A 60 9.63 -15.19 -9.74
C LEU A 60 10.23 -14.12 -10.65
N ALA A 61 11.09 -13.25 -10.12
CA ALA A 61 11.76 -12.21 -10.91
C ALA A 61 12.63 -12.82 -12.03
N HIS A 62 13.28 -13.94 -11.75
CA HIS A 62 14.23 -14.60 -12.66
C HIS A 62 13.62 -15.74 -13.50
N SER A 63 12.36 -16.14 -13.26
CA SER A 63 11.73 -17.18 -14.06
C SER A 63 11.52 -16.71 -15.51
N LYS A 64 11.88 -17.57 -16.47
CA LYS A 64 11.79 -17.27 -17.92
C LYS A 64 10.39 -17.51 -18.49
N ASP A 65 9.41 -17.79 -17.64
CA ASP A 65 8.08 -18.17 -18.07
C ASP A 65 7.33 -16.99 -18.68
N LYS A 66 6.85 -17.15 -19.92
CA LYS A 66 6.01 -16.16 -20.60
C LYS A 66 4.67 -15.89 -19.88
N ASN A 67 4.25 -16.83 -19.04
CA ASN A 67 3.03 -16.75 -18.22
C ASN A 67 3.34 -16.37 -16.76
N LYS A 68 4.40 -15.59 -16.53
CA LYS A 68 4.73 -15.13 -15.18
C LYS A 68 3.52 -14.45 -14.55
N PRO A 69 3.12 -14.83 -13.31
CA PRO A 69 2.04 -14.16 -12.63
C PRO A 69 2.46 -12.72 -12.34
N VAL A 70 1.83 -11.80 -13.05
CA VAL A 70 1.94 -10.37 -12.78
C VAL A 70 0.91 -10.01 -11.70
N PHE A 71 1.33 -9.23 -10.72
CA PHE A 71 0.48 -8.71 -9.66
C PHE A 71 0.06 -7.27 -9.96
N ASP A 72 -1.21 -6.94 -9.77
CA ASP A 72 -1.67 -5.55 -9.87
C ASP A 72 -1.30 -4.76 -8.61
N LYS A 73 -1.37 -5.41 -7.45
CA LYS A 73 -1.16 -4.79 -6.15
C LYS A 73 -0.44 -5.74 -5.21
N VAL A 74 0.55 -5.21 -4.50
CA VAL A 74 1.25 -5.93 -3.42
C VAL A 74 1.16 -5.09 -2.17
N ILE A 75 0.78 -5.70 -1.04
CA ILE A 75 0.74 -5.04 0.26
C ILE A 75 1.72 -5.74 1.20
N ILE A 76 2.65 -4.96 1.75
CA ILE A 76 3.63 -5.41 2.73
C ILE A 76 3.32 -4.70 4.05
N LYS A 77 2.96 -5.45 5.08
CA LYS A 77 2.65 -4.92 6.40
C LYS A 77 3.69 -5.37 7.42
N ASP A 78 4.40 -4.41 8.02
CA ASP A 78 5.37 -4.60 9.11
C ASP A 78 6.42 -5.69 8.87
N ALA A 79 6.73 -5.98 7.61
CA ALA A 79 7.60 -7.10 7.24
C ALA A 79 8.98 -6.69 6.71
N ILE A 80 9.23 -5.39 6.52
CA ILE A 80 10.48 -4.87 5.95
C ILE A 80 11.71 -5.29 6.76
N ARG A 81 11.56 -5.38 8.09
CA ARG A 81 12.64 -5.79 9.00
C ARG A 81 13.19 -7.19 8.75
N TYR A 82 12.42 -8.03 8.06
CA TYR A 82 12.85 -9.39 7.71
C TYR A 82 13.61 -9.43 6.38
N PHE A 83 13.80 -8.30 5.69
CA PHE A 83 14.52 -8.25 4.43
C PHE A 83 16.02 -8.10 4.69
N GLU A 84 16.79 -9.13 4.34
CA GLU A 84 18.26 -9.09 4.43
C GLU A 84 18.87 -8.06 3.47
N LYS A 85 18.28 -7.95 2.27
CA LYS A 85 18.70 -7.03 1.21
C LYS A 85 17.52 -6.22 0.67
N PRO A 86 17.08 -5.17 1.38
CA PRO A 86 15.85 -4.44 1.06
C PRO A 86 15.80 -3.94 -0.39
N LYS A 87 16.87 -3.30 -0.88
CA LYS A 87 16.97 -2.80 -2.27
C LYS A 87 16.72 -3.89 -3.33
N GLU A 88 17.43 -5.02 -3.21
CA GLU A 88 17.26 -6.16 -4.13
C GLU A 88 15.83 -6.73 -4.04
N CYS A 89 15.28 -6.86 -2.82
CA CYS A 89 13.91 -7.32 -2.60
C CYS A 89 12.87 -6.39 -3.25
N TYR A 90 12.98 -5.07 -3.07
CA TYR A 90 12.07 -4.11 -3.69
C TYR A 90 12.11 -4.20 -5.22
N ALA A 91 13.30 -4.30 -5.81
CA ALA A 91 13.44 -4.48 -7.25
C ALA A 91 12.79 -5.78 -7.74
N ASN A 92 13.02 -6.90 -7.06
CA ASN A 92 12.41 -8.18 -7.39
C ASN A 92 10.88 -8.15 -7.30
N ILE A 93 10.34 -7.48 -6.27
CA ILE A 93 8.89 -7.31 -6.08
C ILE A 93 8.31 -6.46 -7.21
N MET A 94 8.91 -5.31 -7.50
CA MET A 94 8.46 -4.43 -8.59
C MET A 94 8.54 -5.10 -9.96
N ASN A 95 9.53 -5.95 -10.21
CA ASN A 95 9.62 -6.78 -11.42
C ASN A 95 8.51 -7.84 -11.56
N CYS A 96 7.78 -8.11 -10.49
CA CYS A 96 6.62 -9.00 -10.49
C CYS A 96 5.28 -8.23 -10.51
N ILE A 97 5.32 -6.91 -10.40
CA ILE A 97 4.15 -6.04 -10.42
C ILE A 97 3.93 -5.50 -11.84
N ASP A 98 2.68 -5.39 -12.27
CA ASP A 98 2.33 -4.84 -13.58
C ASP A 98 2.85 -3.41 -13.74
N LYS A 99 3.03 -2.93 -14.98
CA LYS A 99 3.47 -1.56 -15.27
C LYS A 99 2.59 -0.50 -14.62
N PHE A 100 1.28 -0.78 -14.47
CA PHE A 100 0.33 0.11 -13.79
C PHE A 100 0.02 -0.32 -12.36
N GLY A 101 0.64 -1.40 -11.90
CA GLY A 101 0.46 -1.92 -10.56
C GLY A 101 1.14 -1.04 -9.51
N LYS A 102 0.79 -1.30 -8.25
CA LYS A 102 1.29 -0.53 -7.11
C LYS A 102 1.75 -1.45 -5.98
N LEU A 103 2.84 -1.06 -5.34
CA LEU A 103 3.28 -1.63 -4.08
C LEU A 103 2.89 -0.67 -2.95
N LEU A 104 2.22 -1.18 -1.92
CA LEU A 104 1.92 -0.45 -0.70
C LEU A 104 2.67 -1.09 0.46
N ILE A 105 3.47 -0.30 1.14
CA ILE A 105 4.16 -0.67 2.36
C ILE A 105 3.48 0.05 3.52
N ILE A 106 3.06 -0.72 4.52
CA ILE A 106 2.52 -0.22 5.78
C ILE A 106 3.55 -0.55 6.85
N HIS A 107 4.09 0.48 7.48
CA HIS A 107 5.12 0.34 8.48
C HIS A 107 4.81 1.21 9.70
N ARG A 108 5.03 0.68 10.90
CA ARG A 108 5.01 1.50 12.12
C ARG A 108 6.41 2.08 12.39
N PRO A 109 6.61 3.40 12.23
CA PRO A 109 7.84 4.05 12.66
C PRO A 109 7.93 4.03 14.20
N GLY A 110 8.98 3.41 14.72
CA GLY A 110 9.35 3.33 16.14
C GLY A 110 9.72 4.69 16.73
N ASN A 111 10.44 5.56 16.02
CA ASN A 111 10.85 6.88 16.50
C ASN A 111 9.67 7.86 16.65
N LEU A 112 8.57 7.61 15.94
CA LEU A 112 7.33 8.37 16.03
C LEU A 112 6.26 7.63 16.83
N ASN A 113 6.62 6.49 17.44
CA ASN A 113 5.70 5.62 18.12
C ASN A 113 5.23 6.25 19.45
N THR A 114 3.91 6.38 19.57
CA THR A 114 3.24 6.89 20.78
C THR A 114 2.49 5.80 21.55
N LEU A 115 2.80 4.52 21.26
CA LEU A 115 2.23 3.39 21.98
C LEU A 115 2.64 3.42 23.46
N PRO A 116 1.71 3.17 24.40
CA PRO A 116 2.00 3.08 25.82
C PRO A 116 2.68 1.74 26.14
N VAL A 117 3.99 1.71 25.93
CA VAL A 117 4.89 0.59 26.24
C VAL A 117 5.82 0.95 27.40
N PHE A 118 6.32 -0.05 28.11
CA PHE A 118 7.27 0.13 29.21
C PHE A 118 8.66 0.54 28.71
N THR A 119 9.47 1.08 29.60
CA THR A 119 10.74 1.75 29.26
C THR A 119 11.69 0.84 28.47
N ASP A 120 11.89 -0.40 28.93
CA ASP A 120 12.78 -1.36 28.26
C ASP A 120 12.29 -1.76 26.86
N ALA A 121 10.97 -1.85 26.67
CA ALA A 121 10.41 -2.12 25.35
C ALA A 121 10.60 -0.94 24.42
N LYS A 122 10.42 0.29 24.92
CA LYS A 122 10.64 1.52 24.15
C LYS A 122 12.08 1.61 23.64
N GLN A 123 13.05 1.37 24.51
CA GLN A 123 14.47 1.40 24.14
C GLN A 123 14.78 0.36 23.04
N ARG A 124 14.33 -0.89 23.21
CA ARG A 124 14.56 -1.93 22.20
C ARG A 124 13.83 -1.69 20.88
N LEU A 125 12.66 -1.04 20.94
CA LEU A 125 11.93 -0.62 19.75
C LEU A 125 12.74 0.39 18.94
N GLU A 126 13.36 1.37 19.62
CA GLU A 126 14.21 2.40 18.99
C GLU A 126 15.51 1.81 18.44
N GLU A 127 16.16 0.89 19.17
CA GLU A 127 17.42 0.27 18.76
C GLU A 127 17.28 -0.68 17.55
N ASN A 128 16.16 -1.41 17.45
CA ASN A 128 15.92 -2.39 16.39
C ASN A 128 15.04 -1.86 15.25
N GLU A 129 14.88 -0.55 15.17
CA GLU A 129 14.13 0.09 14.09
C GLU A 129 15.00 0.37 12.89
N ILE A 130 14.43 0.19 11.69
CA ILE A 130 14.98 0.72 10.46
C ILE A 130 14.37 2.11 10.28
N PRO A 131 15.17 3.19 10.26
CA PRO A 131 14.65 4.53 10.04
C PRO A 131 13.84 4.58 8.75
N TYR A 132 12.62 5.10 8.81
CA TYR A 132 11.76 5.16 7.62
C TYR A 132 12.36 5.97 6.48
N MET A 133 13.21 6.94 6.79
CA MET A 133 13.95 7.71 5.79
C MET A 133 14.90 6.84 4.96
N ASP A 134 15.50 5.81 5.56
CA ASP A 134 16.37 4.88 4.86
C ASP A 134 15.56 3.99 3.91
N ILE A 135 14.36 3.55 4.33
CA ILE A 135 13.42 2.82 3.46
C ILE A 135 13.05 3.67 2.23
N ILE A 136 12.68 4.94 2.45
CA ILE A 136 12.30 5.85 1.35
C ILE A 136 13.50 6.16 0.46
N LYS A 137 14.70 6.28 1.02
CA LYS A 137 15.93 6.48 0.27
C LYS A 137 16.25 5.26 -0.61
N ASP A 138 16.16 4.05 -0.06
CA ASP A 138 16.41 2.82 -0.78
C ASP A 138 15.47 2.62 -1.96
N LEU A 139 14.19 2.99 -1.80
CA LEU A 139 13.20 2.96 -2.86
C LEU A 139 13.48 4.01 -3.95
N ARG A 140 13.90 5.22 -3.57
CA ARG A 140 14.27 6.29 -4.51
C ARG A 140 15.54 5.99 -5.29
N ASP A 141 16.55 5.43 -4.63
CA ASP A 141 17.80 4.99 -5.26
C ASP A 141 17.55 3.91 -6.33
N SER A 142 16.47 3.13 -6.16
CA SER A 142 16.02 2.12 -7.12
C SER A 142 15.20 2.71 -8.28
N SER A 143 15.16 4.05 -8.42
CA SER A 143 14.45 4.78 -9.47
C SER A 143 12.93 4.52 -9.52
N PHE A 144 12.30 4.26 -8.38
CA PHE A 144 10.83 4.15 -8.30
C PHE A 144 10.16 5.50 -8.00
N ASP A 145 8.90 5.64 -8.40
CA ASP A 145 8.05 6.77 -8.01
C ASP A 145 7.44 6.46 -6.63
N VAL A 146 7.84 7.23 -5.62
CA VAL A 146 7.54 6.98 -4.20
C VAL A 146 6.77 8.15 -3.61
N SER A 147 5.57 7.87 -3.11
CA SER A 147 4.77 8.79 -2.30
C SER A 147 4.57 8.19 -0.92
N TRP A 148 4.68 9.00 0.14
CA TRP A 148 4.48 8.53 1.51
C TRP A 148 3.59 9.49 2.30
N GLU A 149 2.87 8.93 3.26
CA GLU A 149 1.92 9.63 4.13
C GLU A 149 1.99 9.01 5.52
N ILE A 150 1.84 9.84 6.56
CA ILE A 150 1.78 9.39 7.94
C ILE A 150 0.37 9.66 8.44
N GLU A 151 -0.31 8.59 8.83
CA GLU A 151 -1.66 8.66 9.38
C GLU A 151 -1.63 8.40 10.88
N ASN A 152 -2.38 9.21 11.63
CA ASN A 152 -2.53 9.09 13.06
C ASN A 152 -3.87 8.43 13.37
N LEU A 153 -3.84 7.17 13.78
CA LEU A 153 -5.04 6.42 14.14
C LEU A 153 -5.30 6.55 15.65
N PRO A 154 -6.35 7.27 16.09
CA PRO A 154 -6.72 7.28 17.49
C PRO A 154 -7.28 5.91 17.89
N ILE A 155 -6.71 5.33 18.95
CA ILE A 155 -7.12 4.04 19.48
C ILE A 155 -7.61 4.25 20.91
N LEU A 156 -8.84 3.80 21.17
CA LEU A 156 -9.42 3.73 22.49
C LEU A 156 -9.77 2.28 22.80
N MET A 157 -9.17 1.71 23.84
CA MET A 157 -9.36 0.31 24.18
C MET A 157 -9.32 0.04 25.68
N LYS A 158 -9.95 -1.05 26.13
CA LYS A 158 -9.89 -1.47 27.53
C LYS A 158 -8.46 -1.88 27.93
N LYS A 159 -8.00 -1.44 29.10
CA LYS A 159 -6.68 -1.79 29.68
C LYS A 159 -6.40 -3.28 29.66
N ARG A 160 -7.37 -4.10 30.08
CA ARG A 160 -7.24 -5.56 30.07
C ARG A 160 -6.88 -6.12 28.68
N LYS A 161 -7.48 -5.55 27.62
CA LYS A 161 -7.18 -5.95 26.23
C LYS A 161 -5.78 -5.49 25.83
N TRP A 162 -5.38 -4.27 26.19
CA TRP A 162 -4.04 -3.75 25.93
C TRP A 162 -2.95 -4.60 26.59
N PHE A 163 -3.09 -4.91 27.88
CA PHE A 163 -2.14 -5.79 28.58
C PHE A 163 -2.10 -7.19 28.01
N SER A 164 -3.23 -7.74 27.54
CA SER A 164 -3.24 -9.02 26.83
C SER A 164 -2.38 -8.95 25.56
N MET A 165 -2.50 -7.88 24.79
CA MET A 165 -1.70 -7.68 23.57
C MET A 165 -0.20 -7.53 23.89
N LEU A 166 0.15 -6.80 24.97
CA LEU A 166 1.55 -6.69 25.40
C LEU A 166 2.13 -8.05 25.81
N ARG A 167 1.34 -8.90 26.49
CA ARG A 167 1.74 -10.28 26.84
C ARG A 167 1.92 -11.18 25.62
N GLU A 168 1.15 -10.93 24.57
CA GLU A 168 1.33 -11.55 23.25
C GLU A 168 2.50 -10.96 22.44
N LYS A 169 3.32 -10.09 23.07
CA LYS A 169 4.48 -9.42 22.46
C LYS A 169 4.09 -8.58 21.25
N PHE A 170 2.96 -7.89 21.31
CA PHE A 170 2.63 -6.83 20.36
C PHE A 170 3.25 -5.51 20.79
N PRO A 171 3.85 -4.72 19.89
CA PRO A 171 4.06 -4.95 18.44
C PRO A 171 5.10 -6.04 18.15
N PRO A 172 5.18 -6.62 16.93
CA PRO A 172 6.09 -7.74 16.58
C PRO A 172 7.56 -7.53 16.97
N GLN A 173 8.01 -6.27 17.07
CA GLN A 173 9.34 -5.91 17.56
C GLN A 173 9.61 -6.35 19.01
N MET A 174 8.56 -6.55 19.81
CA MET A 174 8.65 -7.04 21.18
C MET A 174 8.88 -8.55 21.27
N GLU A 175 8.89 -9.29 20.16
CA GLU A 175 9.18 -10.74 20.14
C GLU A 175 10.55 -11.09 20.75
N ILE A 176 11.49 -10.14 20.71
CA ILE A 176 12.85 -10.27 21.26
C ILE A 176 12.84 -10.31 22.80
N LEU A 177 11.81 -9.75 23.45
CA LEU A 177 11.71 -9.69 24.91
C LEU A 177 11.33 -11.04 25.50
N SER A 178 11.90 -11.35 26.66
CA SER A 178 11.50 -12.51 27.45
C SER A 178 10.15 -12.28 28.14
N ASP A 179 9.43 -13.36 28.43
CA ASP A 179 8.11 -13.27 29.08
C ASP A 179 8.19 -12.68 30.49
N ALA A 180 9.34 -12.85 31.16
CA ALA A 180 9.62 -12.25 32.46
C ALA A 180 9.76 -10.72 32.37
N GLU A 181 10.50 -10.22 31.37
CA GLU A 181 10.61 -8.78 31.09
C GLU A 181 9.26 -8.17 30.74
N VAL A 182 8.47 -8.84 29.89
CA VAL A 182 7.12 -8.37 29.52
C VAL A 182 6.20 -8.30 30.74
N THR A 183 6.27 -9.28 31.65
CA THR A 183 5.47 -9.29 32.87
C THR A 183 5.89 -8.16 33.83
N SER A 184 7.19 -7.93 33.98
CA SER A 184 7.72 -6.84 34.79
C SER A 184 7.34 -5.47 34.21
N GLY A 185 7.47 -5.29 32.89
CA GLY A 185 7.05 -4.09 32.18
C GLY A 185 5.54 -3.81 32.25
N CYS A 186 4.70 -4.85 32.24
CA CYS A 186 3.26 -4.68 32.49
C CYS A 186 2.99 -4.14 33.90
N ARG A 187 3.78 -4.55 34.89
CA ARG A 187 3.69 -4.04 36.27
C ARG A 187 4.14 -2.58 36.33
N GLU A 188 5.25 -2.23 35.68
CA GLU A 188 5.71 -0.85 35.53
C GLU A 188 4.61 0.06 34.95
N LEU A 189 3.95 -0.36 33.87
CA LEU A 189 2.85 0.41 33.27
C LEU A 189 1.66 0.57 34.22
N THR A 190 1.33 -0.48 34.98
CA THR A 190 0.21 -0.45 35.94
C THR A 190 0.48 0.46 37.13
N GLU A 191 1.72 0.48 37.62
CA GLU A 191 2.14 1.29 38.77
C GLU A 191 2.57 2.72 38.36
N GLY A 192 2.90 2.92 37.08
CA GLY A 192 3.38 4.17 36.50
C GLY A 192 2.34 4.90 35.66
N ILE A 193 2.58 4.99 34.34
CA ILE A 193 1.86 5.87 33.41
C ILE A 193 0.34 5.59 33.39
N LEU A 194 -0.06 4.32 33.49
CA LEU A 194 -1.48 3.95 33.42
C LEU A 194 -2.17 3.93 34.79
N LYS A 195 -1.48 4.24 35.89
CA LYS A 195 -2.03 4.12 37.26
C LYS A 195 -3.29 4.97 37.47
N TYR A 196 -3.28 6.18 36.94
CA TYR A 196 -4.35 7.17 37.14
C TYR A 196 -5.34 7.24 35.96
N GLU A 197 -5.08 6.51 34.88
CA GLU A 197 -6.03 6.38 33.78
C GLU A 197 -7.23 5.51 34.19
N GLY A 198 -8.39 5.71 33.55
CA GLY A 198 -9.59 4.89 33.79
C GLY A 198 -9.44 3.43 33.33
N GLU A 199 -10.55 2.72 33.10
CA GLU A 199 -10.49 1.33 32.58
C GLU A 199 -10.05 1.26 31.10
N THR A 200 -9.99 2.41 30.42
CA THR A 200 -9.62 2.56 29.01
C THR A 200 -8.27 3.25 28.87
N VAL A 201 -7.48 2.80 27.90
CA VAL A 201 -6.25 3.45 27.43
C VAL A 201 -6.58 4.13 26.11
N GLU A 202 -6.15 5.38 25.99
CA GLU A 202 -6.23 6.17 24.77
C GLU A 202 -4.83 6.51 24.29
N PHE A 203 -4.55 6.23 23.03
CA PHE A 203 -3.28 6.61 22.40
C PHE A 203 -3.46 6.79 20.90
N LEU A 204 -2.49 7.48 20.28
CA LEU A 204 -2.39 7.58 18.83
C LEU A 204 -1.45 6.48 18.32
N ASP A 205 -1.87 5.73 17.31
CA ASP A 205 -1.02 4.79 16.58
C ASP A 205 -0.65 5.43 15.24
N ARG A 206 0.64 5.71 15.05
CA ARG A 206 1.13 6.36 13.84
C ARG A 206 1.55 5.31 12.83
N LEU A 207 0.90 5.30 11.69
CA LEU A 207 1.18 4.37 10.60
C LEU A 207 1.76 5.14 9.40
N LEU A 208 2.91 4.68 8.94
CA LEU A 208 3.52 5.17 7.70
C LEU A 208 3.01 4.31 6.54
N PHE A 209 2.42 4.99 5.57
CA PHE A 209 2.01 4.42 4.29
C PHE A 209 3.00 4.89 3.23
N ILE A 210 3.67 3.94 2.57
CA ILE A 210 4.54 4.22 1.43
C ILE A 210 3.93 3.55 0.20
N SER A 211 3.41 4.36 -0.72
CA SER A 211 2.95 3.89 -2.02
C SER A 211 4.06 4.05 -3.06
N ILE A 212 4.35 2.95 -3.74
CA ILE A 212 5.38 2.86 -4.77
C ILE A 212 4.73 2.46 -6.09
N SER A 213 5.16 3.11 -7.17
CA SER A 213 4.79 2.77 -8.54
C SER A 213 6.02 2.78 -9.45
N HIS A 214 5.90 2.13 -10.61
CA HIS A 214 6.93 2.19 -11.64
C HIS A 214 7.17 3.65 -12.07
N SER A 215 8.42 4.00 -12.31
CA SER A 215 8.77 5.36 -12.74
C SER A 215 8.10 5.67 -14.07
N LYS A 216 7.26 6.71 -14.07
CA LYS A 216 6.58 7.20 -15.27
C LYS A 216 7.54 7.93 -16.23
N LEU A 217 8.81 8.09 -15.86
CA LEU A 217 9.78 8.94 -16.54
C LEU A 217 10.58 8.26 -17.66
N GLU A 218 10.33 6.99 -17.98
CA GLU A 218 10.95 6.35 -19.16
C GLU A 218 10.56 7.03 -20.51
N GLY A 219 9.71 8.04 -20.48
CA GLY A 219 9.28 8.81 -21.64
C GLY A 219 9.86 10.22 -21.78
N GLY A 220 10.93 10.63 -21.09
CA GLY A 220 11.74 11.86 -21.38
C GLY A 220 11.03 13.23 -21.38
N PHE A 221 9.70 13.28 -21.28
CA PHE A 221 8.87 14.46 -21.35
C PHE A 221 7.65 14.25 -20.45
N PRO A 222 7.15 15.31 -19.78
CA PRO A 222 5.89 15.24 -19.07
C PRO A 222 4.78 14.91 -20.07
N LYS A 223 4.29 13.66 -20.03
CA LYS A 223 3.14 13.26 -20.82
C LYS A 223 1.90 13.77 -20.11
N ILE A 224 1.35 14.88 -20.61
CA ILE A 224 0.06 15.40 -20.16
C ILE A 224 -1.02 14.41 -20.59
N GLU A 225 -1.35 13.46 -19.71
CA GLU A 225 -2.48 12.57 -19.90
C GLU A 225 -3.71 13.21 -19.28
N ARG A 226 -4.56 13.81 -20.12
CA ARG A 226 -5.88 14.24 -19.68
C ARG A 226 -6.65 13.00 -19.20
N HIS A 227 -6.97 12.95 -17.90
CA HIS A 227 -7.75 11.90 -17.22
C HIS A 227 -9.23 11.77 -17.70
N GLY A 228 -9.50 12.02 -18.99
CA GLY A 228 -10.79 11.80 -19.64
C GLY A 228 -10.72 11.00 -20.94
N ARG A 229 -9.52 10.58 -21.40
CA ARG A 229 -9.36 9.68 -22.55
C ARG A 229 -8.52 8.48 -22.13
N SER A 230 -9.20 7.37 -21.85
CA SER A 230 -8.56 6.05 -21.86
C SER A 230 -7.84 5.85 -23.20
N LYS A 231 -6.59 5.39 -23.16
CA LYS A 231 -5.82 5.00 -24.36
C LYS A 231 -6.43 3.79 -25.06
N ASP A 232 -7.09 2.94 -24.28
CA ASP A 232 -8.05 1.98 -24.80
C ASP A 232 -9.37 2.71 -24.89
N GLY A 233 -9.66 3.34 -26.03
CA GLY A 233 -10.90 4.07 -26.24
C GLY A 233 -12.06 3.31 -25.60
N ALA A 234 -12.86 4.01 -24.77
CA ALA A 234 -13.91 3.42 -23.92
C ALA A 234 -14.98 2.59 -24.68
N PHE A 235 -14.81 2.47 -26.00
CA PHE A 235 -15.65 1.74 -26.93
C PHE A 235 -14.73 1.15 -28.02
N PRO A 236 -14.24 -0.09 -27.89
CA PRO A 236 -13.37 -0.73 -28.89
C PRO A 236 -14.02 -0.90 -30.28
N ASN A 237 -15.33 -0.62 -30.40
CA ASN A 237 -16.11 -0.68 -31.64
C ASN A 237 -16.64 0.68 -32.11
N LEU A 238 -16.32 1.81 -31.45
CA LEU A 238 -16.62 3.12 -32.04
C LEU A 238 -15.56 3.41 -33.10
N LYS A 239 -15.87 3.02 -34.35
CA LYS A 239 -15.23 3.61 -35.54
C LYS A 239 -15.29 5.13 -35.39
N ASP A 240 -14.21 5.82 -35.76
CA ASP A 240 -14.15 7.29 -35.78
C ASP A 240 -15.46 7.84 -36.33
N LEU A 241 -16.32 8.35 -35.45
CA LEU A 241 -17.57 8.98 -35.83
C LEU A 241 -17.17 10.25 -36.56
N LYS A 242 -17.20 10.19 -37.88
CA LYS A 242 -17.08 11.37 -38.74
C LYS A 242 -18.33 12.20 -38.50
N LEU A 243 -18.28 13.06 -37.49
CA LEU A 243 -19.37 13.96 -37.15
C LEU A 243 -19.52 14.97 -38.29
N SER A 244 -20.47 14.71 -39.17
CA SER A 244 -20.96 15.67 -40.16
C SER A 244 -22.16 16.38 -39.56
N MET A 245 -22.09 17.71 -39.47
CA MET A 245 -23.22 18.55 -39.09
C MET A 245 -23.81 19.16 -40.36
N GLU A 246 -25.11 19.02 -40.55
CA GLU A 246 -25.81 19.75 -41.61
C GLU A 246 -25.72 21.25 -41.33
N VAL A 247 -25.28 22.02 -42.31
CA VAL A 247 -25.13 23.47 -42.17
C VAL A 247 -26.52 24.10 -42.27
N THR A 248 -27.03 24.58 -41.14
CA THR A 248 -28.28 25.34 -41.12
C THR A 248 -28.11 26.71 -41.79
N PRO A 249 -29.19 27.32 -42.30
CA PRO A 249 -29.13 28.59 -43.04
C PRO A 249 -28.47 29.73 -42.24
N ASP A 250 -28.55 29.68 -40.91
CA ASP A 250 -27.95 30.68 -40.04
C ASP A 250 -26.44 30.51 -39.90
N ILE A 251 -25.94 29.27 -39.88
CA ILE A 251 -24.50 28.99 -39.90
C ILE A 251 -23.89 29.38 -41.26
N HIS A 252 -24.65 29.21 -42.35
CA HIS A 252 -24.20 29.59 -43.69
C HIS A 252 -23.90 31.10 -43.82
N LYS A 253 -24.51 31.95 -42.99
CA LYS A 253 -24.23 33.40 -42.96
C LYS A 253 -22.89 33.71 -42.27
N LEU A 254 -22.43 32.83 -41.39
CA LEU A 254 -21.20 32.97 -40.61
C LEU A 254 -19.99 32.32 -41.29
N LEU A 255 -20.21 31.42 -42.25
CA LEU A 255 -19.14 30.87 -43.05
C LEU A 255 -18.53 31.97 -43.92
N PRO A 256 -17.20 32.11 -43.95
CA PRO A 256 -16.56 33.05 -44.85
C PRO A 256 -17.01 32.71 -46.27
N LYS A 257 -17.67 33.67 -46.93
CA LYS A 257 -17.99 33.54 -48.35
C LYS A 257 -16.65 33.33 -49.03
N ASN A 258 -16.44 32.14 -49.59
CA ASN A 258 -15.25 31.79 -50.37
C ASN A 258 -15.14 32.75 -51.55
N GLY A 259 -14.64 33.96 -51.31
CA GLY A 259 -13.91 34.71 -52.31
C GLY A 259 -12.59 33.99 -52.47
N ASN A 260 -12.19 33.72 -53.70
CA ASN A 260 -10.90 33.17 -54.10
C ASN A 260 -9.68 34.05 -53.72
N GLY A 261 -9.74 34.79 -52.61
CA GLY A 261 -8.59 35.45 -52.01
C GLY A 261 -7.85 34.47 -51.13
N LYS A 262 -6.68 34.03 -51.58
CA LYS A 262 -5.66 33.44 -50.69
C LYS A 262 -5.56 34.33 -49.44
N PRO A 263 -5.64 33.79 -48.21
CA PRO A 263 -5.41 34.61 -47.03
C PRO A 263 -3.97 35.16 -47.10
N ASP A 264 -3.85 36.49 -47.13
CA ASP A 264 -2.57 37.17 -47.02
C ASP A 264 -2.04 36.91 -45.60
N VAL A 265 -1.07 36.00 -45.50
CA VAL A 265 -0.39 35.63 -44.25
C VAL A 265 0.58 36.76 -43.88
N LYS A 266 0.02 37.93 -43.55
CA LYS A 266 0.73 39.05 -42.96
C LYS A 266 -0.11 39.70 -41.88
N ASN A 267 -0.45 38.92 -40.85
CA ASN A 267 -0.73 39.50 -39.55
C ASN A 267 0.23 38.91 -38.52
N LYS A 268 1.27 39.70 -38.25
CA LYS A 268 2.08 39.64 -37.04
C LYS A 268 1.10 39.66 -35.85
N PHE A 269 1.12 38.62 -35.03
CA PHE A 269 0.53 38.71 -33.70
C PHE A 269 1.43 39.58 -32.82
N PRO A 270 0.88 40.60 -32.13
CA PRO A 270 1.65 41.54 -31.34
C PRO A 270 1.68 41.08 -29.87
N TRP A 271 2.42 40.01 -29.59
CA TRP A 271 2.85 39.72 -28.21
C TRP A 271 4.26 39.14 -28.30
N GLY A 272 5.21 40.06 -28.52
CA GLY A 272 6.58 39.92 -28.04
C GLY A 272 6.68 40.44 -26.62
#